data_AF-M7N3P1-F1
#
_entry.id   AF-M7N3P1-F1
#
_cell.length_a   1.000
_cell.length_b   1.000
_cell.length_c   1.000
_cell.angle_alpha   90.00
_cell.angle_beta   90.00
_cell.angle_gamma   90.00
#
_symmetry.space_group_name_H-M   'P 1'
#
loop_
_entity.id
_entity.type
_entity.pdbx_description
1 polymer ?
#
loop_
_entity_poly.entity_id
_entity_poly.type
_entity_poly.pdbx_seq_one_letter_code
_entity_poly.pdbx_strand_id
1 'polypeptide(L)'
;MLNRSQAFCLLHNAGINSLIMKLLLLPALLSLASLAGAQVVPADSLAPAKPLLQADSFEEIQMDPADSARLPDPRKAAFLSAVLPGMGQAYNGALWKVPLVYAGGVTFVYAVNFYNARYSESLRSLRQILYDPTITEINGRNQASYQRLTNAYRRQRDYMIILGGAFYGLHIVEAYVDAHLQTFDMDEDLSLRIRPTLIPDPTGTMVAGVRITYTFP
;
A
#
# COMPACT_ATOMS: atom_id res chain seq x y z
N MET A 1 33.06 -2.24 50.54
CA MET A 1 32.50 -3.44 49.89
C MET A 1 31.05 -3.13 49.50
N LEU A 2 30.82 -2.65 48.27
CA LEU A 2 29.45 -2.37 47.79
C LEU A 2 28.74 -3.68 47.44
N ASN A 3 27.52 -3.84 47.95
CA ASN A 3 26.70 -5.02 47.77
C ASN A 3 26.25 -5.18 46.30
N ARG A 4 26.19 -6.42 45.81
CA ARG A 4 25.89 -6.77 44.40
C ARG A 4 24.55 -6.21 43.90
N SER A 5 23.60 -5.93 44.79
CA SER A 5 22.31 -5.31 44.44
C SER A 5 22.42 -3.83 44.05
N GLN A 6 23.40 -3.09 44.58
CA GLN A 6 23.56 -1.66 44.28
C GLN A 6 24.37 -1.39 42.99
N ALA A 7 25.21 -2.34 42.56
CA ALA A 7 25.94 -2.25 41.30
C ALA A 7 25.03 -2.43 40.07
N PHE A 8 23.96 -3.23 40.19
CA PHE A 8 23.04 -3.50 39.09
C PHE A 8 22.15 -2.29 38.75
N CYS A 9 21.73 -1.51 39.77
CA CYS A 9 20.97 -0.27 39.55
C CYS A 9 21.78 0.85 38.87
N LEU A 10 23.08 0.96 39.15
CA LEU A 10 23.93 1.98 38.53
C LEU A 10 24.28 1.68 37.07
N LEU A 11 24.44 0.40 36.71
CA LEU A 11 24.67 -0.05 35.33
C LEU A 11 23.43 0.12 34.43
N HIS A 12 22.23 -0.09 34.97
CA HIS A 12 20.99 0.08 34.21
C HIS A 12 20.72 1.56 33.88
N ASN A 13 21.00 2.48 34.82
CA ASN A 13 20.77 3.91 34.61
C ASN A 13 21.83 4.56 33.68
N ALA A 14 23.07 4.09 33.71
CA ALA A 14 24.14 4.57 32.82
C ALA A 14 23.96 4.12 31.36
N GLY A 15 23.44 2.92 31.12
CA GLY A 15 23.17 2.39 29.78
C GLY A 15 22.04 3.11 29.05
N ILE A 16 20.96 3.45 29.77
CA ILE A 16 19.80 4.14 29.20
C ILE A 16 20.14 5.59 28.86
N ASN A 17 20.91 6.30 29.70
CA ASN A 17 21.34 7.66 29.40
C ASN A 17 22.34 7.74 28.23
N SER A 18 23.18 6.72 28.03
CA SER A 18 24.08 6.63 26.85
C SER A 18 23.31 6.36 25.56
N LEU A 19 22.26 5.54 25.61
CA LEU A 19 21.41 5.23 24.47
C LEU A 19 20.51 6.42 24.07
N ILE A 20 19.93 7.11 25.06
CA ILE A 20 19.14 8.32 24.83
C ILE A 20 20.02 9.44 24.27
N MET A 21 21.26 9.61 24.75
CA MET A 21 22.18 10.62 24.21
C MET A 21 22.64 10.31 22.77
N LYS A 22 22.78 9.03 22.40
CA LYS A 22 23.05 8.60 21.01
C LYS A 22 21.83 8.75 20.10
N LEU A 23 20.62 8.51 20.62
CA LEU A 23 19.36 8.69 19.91
C LEU A 23 19.04 10.18 19.66
N LEU A 24 19.46 11.07 20.57
CA LEU A 24 19.33 12.53 20.44
C LEU A 24 20.40 13.17 19.53
N LEU A 25 21.55 12.51 19.34
CA LEU A 25 22.63 12.99 18.46
C LEU A 25 22.52 12.51 17.00
N LEU A 26 21.72 11.47 16.72
CA LEU A 26 21.51 10.96 15.36
C LEU A 26 20.85 11.95 14.37
N PRO A 27 19.86 12.80 14.75
CA PRO A 27 19.29 13.77 13.82
C PRO A 27 20.22 14.96 13.55
N ALA A 28 21.19 15.25 14.43
CA ALA A 28 22.17 16.33 14.23
C ALA A 28 23.26 15.97 13.19
N LEU A 29 23.54 14.68 13.01
CA LEU A 29 24.47 14.20 11.98
C LEU A 29 23.83 14.17 10.57
N LEU A 30 22.49 14.10 10.49
CA LEU A 30 21.76 14.11 9.22
C LEU A 30 21.54 15.53 8.66
N SER A 31 21.63 16.56 9.50
CA SER A 31 21.42 17.97 9.10
C SER A 31 22.66 18.67 8.53
N LEU A 32 23.85 18.07 8.62
CA LEU A 32 25.10 18.68 8.11
C LEU A 32 25.42 18.36 6.64
N ALA A 33 24.56 17.59 5.95
CA ALA A 33 24.75 17.24 4.54
C ALA A 33 24.10 18.23 3.55
N SER A 34 23.47 19.32 4.02
CA SER A 34 22.68 20.23 3.17
C SER A 34 23.43 21.48 2.66
N LEU A 35 24.77 21.48 2.63
CA LEU A 35 25.53 22.56 1.99
C LEU A 35 26.54 22.03 0.97
N ALA A 36 26.06 21.26 0.00
CA ALA A 36 26.74 21.14 -1.28
C ALA A 36 26.11 22.19 -2.22
N GLY A 37 26.81 23.31 -2.40
CA GLY A 37 26.43 24.31 -3.40
C GLY A 37 26.40 23.65 -4.78
N ALA A 38 25.22 23.54 -5.36
CA ALA A 38 25.08 23.20 -6.77
C ALA A 38 25.61 24.38 -7.59
N GLN A 39 26.85 24.31 -8.06
CA GLN A 39 27.30 25.18 -9.14
C GLN A 39 26.64 24.69 -10.43
N VAL A 40 25.72 25.50 -10.96
CA VAL A 40 25.23 25.36 -12.33
C VAL A 40 26.34 25.86 -13.25
N VAL A 41 27.05 24.93 -13.89
CA VAL A 41 27.89 25.27 -15.04
C VAL A 41 26.93 25.58 -16.19
N PRO A 42 26.94 26.79 -16.78
CA PRO A 42 26.14 27.08 -17.96
C PRO A 42 26.66 26.20 -19.11
N ALA A 43 25.83 25.26 -19.56
CA ALA A 43 26.08 24.49 -20.76
C ALA A 43 25.77 25.37 -21.97
N ASP A 44 26.77 26.13 -22.43
CA ASP A 44 26.64 26.91 -23.67
C ASP A 44 27.94 26.91 -24.47
N SER A 45 28.15 25.83 -25.26
CA SER A 45 28.87 25.87 -26.54
C SER A 45 28.79 24.52 -27.29
N LEU A 46 27.58 23.98 -27.47
CA LEU A 46 27.35 23.04 -28.57
C LEU A 46 26.65 23.83 -29.67
N ALA A 47 27.39 24.06 -30.77
CA ALA A 47 26.88 24.65 -31.99
C ALA A 47 25.54 23.99 -32.37
N PRO A 48 24.56 24.73 -32.93
CA PRO A 48 23.27 24.16 -33.28
C PRO A 48 23.50 23.12 -34.38
N ALA A 49 23.51 21.84 -34.00
CA ALA A 49 23.32 20.77 -34.96
C ALA A 49 21.95 21.01 -35.60
N LYS A 50 21.93 21.06 -36.94
CA LYS A 50 20.73 21.21 -37.76
C LYS A 50 19.58 20.36 -37.20
N PRO A 51 18.33 20.84 -37.25
CA PRO A 51 17.22 20.01 -36.81
C PRO A 51 17.11 18.85 -37.79
N LEU A 52 17.51 17.66 -37.36
CA LEU A 52 17.04 16.42 -37.98
C LEU A 52 15.60 16.25 -37.50
N LEU A 53 14.70 17.07 -38.07
CA LEU A 53 13.30 16.72 -38.19
C LEU A 53 13.22 15.53 -39.16
N GLN A 54 13.63 14.37 -38.68
CA GLN A 54 13.12 13.10 -39.14
C GLN A 54 12.21 12.67 -38.00
N ALA A 55 10.90 12.84 -38.18
CA ALA A 55 9.96 12.02 -37.44
C ALA A 55 10.28 10.60 -37.89
N ASP A 56 11.13 9.92 -37.12
CA ASP A 56 11.28 8.48 -37.26
C ASP A 56 9.88 7.92 -37.08
N SER A 57 9.36 7.43 -38.20
CA SER A 57 8.15 6.65 -38.28
C SER A 57 8.10 5.74 -37.07
N PHE A 58 6.99 5.74 -36.33
CA PHE A 58 6.68 4.76 -35.29
C PHE A 58 7.18 3.39 -35.78
N GLU A 59 8.35 2.99 -35.30
CA GLU A 59 8.90 1.69 -35.59
C GLU A 59 8.00 0.77 -34.77
N GLU A 60 7.13 0.03 -35.45
CA GLU A 60 6.29 -0.95 -34.81
C GLU A 60 7.23 -1.92 -34.11
N ILE A 61 7.33 -1.78 -32.78
CA ILE A 61 8.19 -2.63 -31.96
C ILE A 61 7.71 -4.06 -32.20
N GLN A 62 8.46 -4.80 -33.01
CA GLN A 62 8.23 -6.22 -33.22
C GLN A 62 8.62 -6.91 -31.93
N MET A 63 7.63 -7.08 -31.07
CA MET A 63 7.77 -7.77 -29.80
C MET A 63 8.29 -9.18 -30.08
N ASP A 64 9.43 -9.54 -29.49
CA ASP A 64 9.96 -10.90 -29.56
C ASP A 64 8.85 -11.85 -29.05
N PRO A 65 8.45 -12.88 -29.82
CA PRO A 65 7.43 -13.84 -29.38
C PRO A 65 7.76 -14.48 -28.03
N ALA A 66 9.03 -14.53 -27.61
CA ALA A 66 9.43 -14.98 -26.29
C ALA A 66 9.00 -14.03 -25.15
N ASP A 67 9.00 -12.71 -25.37
CA ASP A 67 8.57 -11.72 -24.38
C ASP A 67 7.06 -11.49 -24.40
N SER A 68 6.43 -11.55 -25.59
CA SER A 68 4.96 -11.58 -25.71
C SER A 68 4.33 -12.74 -24.92
N ALA A 69 4.99 -13.91 -24.86
CA ALA A 69 4.52 -15.06 -24.10
C ALA A 69 4.63 -14.91 -22.58
N ARG A 70 5.42 -13.95 -22.08
CA ARG A 70 5.61 -13.70 -20.63
C ARG A 70 4.59 -12.72 -20.06
N LEU A 71 3.94 -11.92 -20.91
CA LEU A 71 2.98 -10.92 -20.46
C LEU A 71 1.67 -11.55 -19.97
N PRO A 72 1.16 -11.13 -18.80
CA PRO A 72 -0.10 -11.62 -18.29
C PRO A 72 -1.26 -11.12 -19.17
N ASP A 73 -2.05 -12.05 -19.70
CA ASP A 73 -3.27 -11.72 -20.45
C ASP A 73 -4.31 -11.03 -19.53
N PRO A 74 -4.71 -9.78 -19.82
CA PRO A 74 -5.61 -9.01 -18.96
C PRO A 74 -6.98 -9.68 -18.73
N ARG A 75 -7.47 -10.42 -19.74
CA ARG A 75 -8.75 -11.13 -19.63
C ARG A 75 -8.64 -12.32 -18.68
N LYS A 76 -7.50 -13.01 -18.72
CA LYS A 76 -7.22 -14.11 -17.77
C LYS A 76 -6.99 -13.58 -16.37
N ALA A 77 -6.24 -12.48 -16.20
CA ALA A 77 -6.03 -11.84 -14.90
C ALA A 77 -7.36 -11.43 -14.23
N ALA A 78 -8.26 -10.80 -14.99
CA ALA A 78 -9.57 -10.40 -14.49
C ALA A 78 -10.49 -11.58 -14.19
N PHE A 79 -10.52 -12.61 -15.05
CA PHE A 79 -11.25 -13.84 -14.77
C PHE A 79 -10.73 -14.54 -13.51
N LEU A 80 -9.41 -14.61 -13.34
CA LEU A 80 -8.77 -15.23 -12.19
C LEU A 80 -9.07 -14.46 -10.89
N SER A 81 -9.06 -13.11 -10.94
CA SER A 81 -9.49 -12.25 -9.82
C SER A 81 -10.98 -12.34 -9.49
N ALA A 82 -11.82 -12.65 -10.48
CA ALA A 82 -13.25 -12.86 -10.27
C ALA A 82 -13.53 -14.21 -9.58
N VAL A 83 -12.81 -15.27 -9.95
CA VAL A 83 -13.04 -16.60 -9.36
C VAL A 83 -12.54 -16.69 -7.91
N LEU A 84 -11.35 -16.14 -7.62
CA LEU A 84 -10.79 -16.13 -6.27
C LEU A 84 -10.16 -14.76 -5.98
N PRO A 85 -10.56 -14.10 -4.87
CA PRO A 85 -10.04 -12.79 -4.53
C PRO A 85 -8.52 -12.88 -4.32
N GLY A 86 -7.76 -12.16 -5.15
CA GLY A 86 -6.30 -12.08 -5.10
C GLY A 86 -5.54 -12.95 -6.11
N MET A 87 -6.20 -13.83 -6.88
CA MET A 87 -5.45 -14.66 -7.84
C MET A 87 -4.98 -13.87 -9.08
N GLY A 88 -5.74 -12.91 -9.61
CA GLY A 88 -5.22 -12.06 -10.71
C GLY A 88 -4.09 -11.14 -10.26
N GLN A 89 -4.08 -10.72 -8.99
CA GLN A 89 -2.97 -10.00 -8.37
C GLN A 89 -1.69 -10.88 -8.30
N ALA A 90 -1.86 -12.17 -7.98
CA ALA A 90 -0.76 -13.14 -8.00
C ALA A 90 -0.24 -13.43 -9.43
N TYR A 91 -1.13 -13.45 -10.42
CA TYR A 91 -0.78 -13.61 -11.83
C TYR A 91 -0.02 -12.41 -12.38
N ASN A 92 -0.34 -11.20 -11.91
CA ASN A 92 0.33 -9.95 -12.27
C ASN A 92 1.62 -9.68 -11.46
N GLY A 93 2.09 -10.64 -10.63
CA GLY A 93 3.26 -10.49 -9.76
C GLY A 93 3.09 -9.52 -8.57
N ALA A 94 1.92 -8.91 -8.42
CA ALA A 94 1.59 -7.90 -7.40
C ALA A 94 1.14 -8.53 -6.06
N LEU A 95 1.90 -9.50 -5.56
CA LEU A 95 1.55 -10.27 -4.35
C LEU A 95 1.43 -9.40 -3.08
N TRP A 96 2.11 -8.26 -3.03
CA TRP A 96 2.06 -7.37 -1.87
C TRP A 96 0.67 -6.75 -1.62
N LYS A 97 -0.19 -6.69 -2.64
CA LYS A 97 -1.57 -6.17 -2.53
C LYS A 97 -2.56 -7.22 -2.01
N VAL A 98 -2.24 -8.52 -2.14
CA VAL A 98 -3.13 -9.63 -1.75
C VAL A 98 -3.56 -9.58 -0.27
N PRO A 99 -2.67 -9.31 0.71
CA PRO A 99 -3.08 -9.20 2.11
C PRO A 99 -4.14 -8.12 2.36
N LEU A 100 -4.06 -7.00 1.64
CA LEU A 100 -5.00 -5.88 1.79
C LEU A 100 -6.41 -6.27 1.30
N VAL A 101 -6.47 -6.94 0.15
CA VAL A 101 -7.73 -7.43 -0.44
C VAL A 101 -8.39 -8.43 0.49
N TYR A 102 -7.62 -9.39 1.00
CA TYR A 102 -8.12 -10.40 1.91
C TYR A 102 -8.56 -9.81 3.25
N ALA A 103 -7.81 -8.84 3.78
CA ALA A 103 -8.19 -8.11 4.99
C ALA A 103 -9.52 -7.35 4.81
N GLY A 104 -9.70 -6.65 3.68
CA GLY A 104 -10.96 -5.98 3.36
C GLY A 104 -12.13 -6.96 3.23
N GLY A 105 -11.94 -8.05 2.47
CA GLY A 105 -12.96 -9.08 2.27
C GLY A 105 -13.40 -9.74 3.58
N VAL A 106 -12.44 -10.18 4.41
CA VAL A 106 -12.72 -10.77 5.73
C VAL A 106 -13.47 -9.79 6.63
N THR A 107 -13.11 -8.50 6.58
CA THR A 107 -13.78 -7.46 7.38
C THR A 107 -15.26 -7.34 7.03
N PHE A 108 -15.61 -7.30 5.74
CA PHE A 108 -17.02 -7.22 5.33
C PHE A 108 -17.80 -8.48 5.69
N VAL A 109 -17.23 -9.68 5.46
CA VAL A 109 -17.88 -10.96 5.83
C VAL A 109 -18.14 -11.01 7.33
N TYR A 110 -17.16 -10.63 8.15
CA TYR A 110 -17.32 -10.56 9.60
C TYR A 110 -18.40 -9.56 10.00
N ALA A 111 -18.40 -8.35 9.42
CA ALA A 111 -19.38 -7.32 9.73
C ALA A 111 -20.82 -7.76 9.38
N VAL A 112 -21.02 -8.38 8.21
CA VAL A 112 -22.33 -8.93 7.80
C VAL A 112 -22.81 -9.97 8.82
N ASN A 113 -21.96 -10.92 9.20
CA ASN A 113 -22.29 -11.95 10.17
C ASN A 113 -22.63 -11.37 11.55
N PHE A 114 -21.85 -10.39 12.00
CA PHE A 114 -22.06 -9.70 13.28
C PHE A 114 -23.42 -9.00 13.36
N TYR A 115 -23.80 -8.26 12.30
CA TYR A 115 -25.10 -7.58 12.26
C TYR A 115 -26.26 -8.55 12.01
N ASN A 116 -26.03 -9.63 11.25
CA ASN A 116 -27.05 -10.66 11.05
C ASN A 116 -27.37 -11.41 12.36
N ALA A 117 -26.36 -11.74 13.17
CA ALA A 117 -26.55 -12.37 14.47
C ALA A 117 -27.42 -11.47 15.39
N ARG A 118 -27.08 -10.18 15.50
CA ARG A 118 -27.83 -9.21 16.30
C ARG A 118 -29.25 -8.95 15.78
N TYR A 119 -29.41 -8.93 14.45
CA TYR A 119 -30.73 -8.87 13.82
C TYR A 119 -31.58 -10.08 14.23
N SER A 120 -31.03 -11.29 14.16
CA SER A 120 -31.76 -12.51 14.53
C SER A 120 -32.16 -12.55 16.00
N GLU A 121 -31.26 -12.09 16.88
CA GLU A 121 -31.51 -12.02 18.33
C GLU A 121 -32.58 -11.00 18.66
N SER A 122 -32.46 -9.77 18.15
CA SER A 122 -33.45 -8.71 18.37
C SER A 122 -34.82 -9.07 17.81
N LEU A 123 -34.88 -9.73 16.65
CA LEU A 123 -36.11 -10.22 16.05
C LEU A 123 -36.75 -11.33 16.89
N ARG A 124 -35.95 -12.21 17.51
CA ARG A 124 -36.45 -13.25 18.41
C ARG A 124 -37.11 -12.64 19.65
N SER A 125 -36.45 -11.70 20.32
CA SER A 125 -37.02 -10.98 21.47
C SER A 125 -38.27 -10.19 21.07
N LEU A 126 -38.27 -9.54 19.91
CA LEU A 126 -39.44 -8.83 19.41
C LEU A 126 -40.63 -9.77 19.20
N ARG A 127 -40.41 -10.94 18.57
CA ARG A 127 -41.46 -11.93 18.34
C ARG A 127 -42.03 -12.48 19.64
N GLN A 128 -41.18 -12.69 20.65
CA GLN A 128 -41.61 -13.16 21.95
C GLN A 128 -42.58 -12.18 22.61
N ILE A 129 -42.28 -10.88 22.61
CA ILE A 129 -43.17 -9.82 23.14
C ILE A 129 -44.47 -9.71 22.33
N LEU A 130 -44.41 -9.91 21.01
CA LEU A 130 -45.59 -9.83 20.14
C LEU A 130 -46.54 -11.03 20.28
N TYR A 131 -46.01 -12.21 20.60
CA TYR A 131 -46.78 -13.45 20.62
C TYR A 131 -47.25 -13.81 22.03
N ASP A 132 -46.52 -13.40 23.06
CA ASP A 132 -46.87 -13.63 24.46
C ASP A 132 -47.31 -12.30 25.12
N PRO A 133 -48.62 -12.10 25.34
CA PRO A 133 -49.15 -10.87 25.93
C PRO A 133 -48.77 -10.69 27.41
N THR A 134 -48.22 -11.71 28.08
CA THR A 134 -47.73 -11.61 29.46
C THR A 134 -46.36 -10.95 29.56
N ILE A 135 -45.60 -10.91 28.45
CA ILE A 135 -44.26 -10.36 28.39
C ILE A 135 -44.32 -8.97 27.77
N THR A 136 -44.24 -7.93 28.60
CA THR A 136 -44.21 -6.53 28.13
C THR A 136 -42.80 -6.05 27.78
N GLU A 137 -41.78 -6.63 28.43
CA GLU A 137 -40.38 -6.23 28.29
C GLU A 137 -39.43 -7.41 28.40
N ILE A 138 -38.32 -7.36 27.65
CA ILE A 138 -37.20 -8.30 27.74
C ILE A 138 -35.92 -7.49 27.95
N ASN A 139 -35.10 -7.85 28.93
CA ASN A 139 -33.85 -7.12 29.26
C ASN A 139 -34.06 -5.60 29.44
N GLY A 140 -35.18 -5.18 30.03
CA GLY A 140 -35.53 -3.76 30.26
C GLY A 140 -35.86 -2.99 28.98
N ARG A 141 -36.23 -3.67 27.89
CA ARG A 141 -36.64 -3.06 26.62
C ARG A 141 -38.04 -3.51 26.24
N ASN A 142 -38.88 -2.54 25.89
CA ASN A 142 -40.23 -2.76 25.39
C ASN A 142 -40.26 -3.10 23.88
N GLN A 143 -41.45 -3.45 23.39
CA GLN A 143 -41.70 -3.75 21.97
C GLN A 143 -41.15 -2.67 21.01
N ALA A 144 -41.46 -1.40 21.25
CA ALA A 144 -41.03 -0.30 20.37
C ALA A 144 -39.51 -0.18 20.28
N SER A 145 -38.81 -0.43 21.39
CA SER A 145 -37.35 -0.44 21.43
C SER A 145 -36.76 -1.58 20.60
N TYR A 146 -37.32 -2.79 20.70
CA TYR A 146 -36.90 -3.93 19.88
C TYR A 146 -37.23 -3.76 18.40
N GLN A 147 -38.35 -3.12 18.05
CA GLN A 147 -38.67 -2.76 16.67
C GLN A 147 -37.62 -1.83 16.06
N ARG A 148 -37.23 -0.76 16.78
CA ARG A 148 -36.16 0.15 16.35
C ARG A 148 -34.82 -0.57 16.20
N LEU A 149 -34.48 -1.41 17.17
CA LEU A 149 -33.22 -2.17 17.18
C LEU A 149 -33.14 -3.16 16.01
N THR A 150 -34.21 -3.92 15.78
CA THR A 150 -34.32 -4.88 14.68
C THR A 150 -34.18 -4.18 13.33
N ASN A 151 -34.87 -3.05 13.15
CA ASN A 151 -34.77 -2.25 11.93
C ASN A 151 -33.37 -1.66 11.72
N ALA A 152 -32.71 -1.21 12.80
CA ALA A 152 -31.35 -0.71 12.74
C ALA A 152 -30.35 -1.80 12.32
N TYR A 153 -30.41 -3.00 12.92
CA TYR A 153 -29.51 -4.09 12.55
C TYR A 153 -29.77 -4.63 11.14
N ARG A 154 -31.04 -4.69 10.70
CA ARG A 154 -31.39 -5.03 9.32
C ARG A 154 -30.72 -4.08 8.32
N ARG A 155 -30.93 -2.78 8.50
CA ARG A 155 -30.33 -1.75 7.64
C ARG A 155 -28.81 -1.81 7.63
N GLN A 156 -28.19 -1.99 8.79
CA GLN A 156 -26.74 -2.03 8.90
C GLN A 156 -26.15 -3.28 8.21
N ARG A 157 -26.80 -4.44 8.35
CA ARG A 157 -26.43 -5.65 7.59
C ARG A 157 -26.54 -5.40 6.08
N ASP A 158 -27.66 -4.82 5.63
CA ASP A 158 -27.90 -4.56 4.21
C ASP A 158 -26.84 -3.57 3.65
N TYR A 159 -26.44 -2.55 4.42
CA TYR A 159 -25.33 -1.67 4.06
C TYR A 159 -23.99 -2.40 3.97
N MET A 160 -23.67 -3.29 4.90
CA MET A 160 -22.42 -4.06 4.84
C MET A 160 -22.40 -5.02 3.63
N ILE A 161 -23.55 -5.57 3.25
CA ILE A 161 -23.67 -6.42 2.04
C ILE A 161 -23.41 -5.58 0.78
N ILE A 162 -24.03 -4.39 0.67
CA ILE A 162 -23.84 -3.50 -0.48
C ILE A 162 -22.39 -3.03 -0.57
N LEU A 163 -21.81 -2.58 0.55
CA LEU A 163 -20.42 -2.13 0.59
C LEU A 163 -19.43 -3.27 0.30
N GLY A 164 -19.69 -4.47 0.83
CA GLY A 164 -18.89 -5.66 0.52
C GLY A 164 -18.97 -6.05 -0.95
N GLY A 165 -20.14 -5.96 -1.56
CA GLY A 165 -20.32 -6.16 -3.00
C GLY A 165 -19.60 -5.12 -3.85
N ALA A 166 -19.68 -3.84 -3.46
CA ALA A 166 -18.94 -2.76 -4.11
C ALA A 166 -17.42 -2.94 -3.99
N PHE A 167 -16.93 -3.34 -2.82
CA PHE A 167 -15.53 -3.69 -2.58
C PHE A 167 -15.06 -4.83 -3.49
N TYR A 168 -15.86 -5.90 -3.60
CA TYR A 168 -15.56 -7.03 -4.48
C TYR A 168 -15.51 -6.63 -5.96
N GLY A 169 -16.47 -5.81 -6.42
CA GLY A 169 -16.46 -5.29 -7.79
C GLY A 169 -15.26 -4.39 -8.07
N LEU A 170 -14.93 -3.48 -7.15
CA LEU A 170 -13.76 -2.60 -7.27
C LEU A 170 -12.47 -3.40 -7.38
N HIS A 171 -12.32 -4.46 -6.60
CA HIS A 171 -11.14 -5.32 -6.64
C HIS A 171 -10.94 -6.00 -8.00
N ILE A 172 -12.02 -6.43 -8.66
CA ILE A 172 -11.95 -7.02 -10.01
C ILE A 172 -11.51 -5.97 -11.03
N VAL A 173 -12.08 -4.75 -10.96
CA VAL A 173 -11.72 -3.64 -11.85
C VAL A 173 -10.26 -3.24 -11.67
N GLU A 174 -9.79 -3.16 -10.42
CA GLU A 174 -8.38 -2.86 -10.11
C GLU A 174 -7.44 -3.86 -10.77
N ALA A 175 -7.71 -5.16 -10.63
CA ALA A 175 -6.88 -6.19 -11.27
C ALA A 175 -6.91 -6.14 -12.81
N TYR A 176 -8.05 -5.78 -13.41
CA TYR A 176 -8.17 -5.61 -14.85
C TYR A 176 -7.37 -4.42 -15.37
N VAL A 177 -7.46 -3.27 -14.69
CA VAL A 177 -6.70 -2.06 -15.05
C VAL A 177 -5.20 -2.29 -14.85
N ASP A 178 -4.79 -2.90 -13.74
CA ASP A 178 -3.38 -3.23 -13.48
C ASP A 178 -2.79 -4.12 -14.59
N ALA A 179 -3.53 -5.14 -15.02
CA ALA A 179 -3.07 -6.02 -16.10
C ALA A 179 -2.98 -5.28 -17.45
N HIS A 180 -3.90 -4.36 -17.73
CA HIS A 180 -3.87 -3.56 -18.96
C HIS A 180 -2.74 -2.51 -18.94
N LEU A 181 -2.35 -2.04 -17.76
CA LEU A 181 -1.22 -1.12 -17.60
C LEU A 181 0.15 -1.83 -17.73
N GLN A 182 0.24 -3.13 -17.41
CA GLN A 182 1.46 -3.91 -17.60
C GLN A 182 1.80 -4.19 -19.08
N THR A 183 0.85 -4.03 -19.99
CA THR A 183 1.07 -4.22 -21.44
C THR A 183 1.53 -2.96 -22.18
N PHE A 184 1.58 -1.80 -21.53
CA PHE A 184 2.22 -0.62 -22.11
C PHE A 184 3.74 -0.71 -21.90
N ASP A 185 4.52 -0.26 -22.89
CA ASP A 185 5.99 -0.38 -22.90
C ASP A 185 6.61 0.04 -21.57
N MET A 186 7.08 -0.97 -20.85
CA MET A 186 8.01 -0.81 -19.75
C MET A 186 9.37 -1.17 -20.34
N ASP A 187 10.02 -0.23 -21.03
CA ASP A 187 11.39 -0.44 -21.51
C ASP A 187 12.30 -0.76 -20.32
N GLU A 188 12.81 -1.99 -20.26
CA GLU A 188 13.71 -2.46 -19.20
C GLU A 188 15.09 -1.77 -19.26
N ASP A 189 15.37 -1.01 -20.32
CA ASP A 189 16.62 -0.30 -20.54
C ASP A 189 16.75 1.02 -19.76
N LEU A 190 15.72 1.42 -19.01
CA LEU A 190 15.82 2.52 -18.03
C LEU A 190 16.67 2.09 -16.81
N SER A 191 17.98 1.98 -17.03
CA SER A 191 18.94 1.60 -15.99
C SER A 191 19.43 2.85 -15.24
N LEU A 192 18.99 2.99 -13.99
CA LEU A 192 19.52 3.97 -13.06
C LEU A 192 20.82 3.45 -12.43
N ARG A 193 21.96 3.98 -12.87
CA ARG A 193 23.28 3.59 -12.35
C ARG A 193 23.76 4.62 -11.34
N ILE A 194 23.75 4.24 -10.07
CA ILE A 194 24.28 5.05 -8.96
C ILE A 194 25.67 4.52 -8.61
N ARG A 195 26.71 5.36 -8.76
CA ARG A 195 28.08 5.00 -8.36
C ARG A 195 28.67 6.08 -7.45
N PRO A 196 29.32 5.71 -6.33
CA PRO A 196 30.12 6.65 -5.57
C PRO A 196 31.32 7.10 -6.43
N THR A 197 31.57 8.39 -6.47
CA THR A 197 32.69 9.00 -7.21
C THR A 197 33.44 9.95 -6.29
N LEU A 198 34.71 10.21 -6.58
CA LEU A 198 35.45 11.30 -5.97
C LEU A 198 35.42 12.48 -6.95
N ILE A 199 35.09 13.66 -6.46
CA ILE A 199 35.05 14.90 -7.25
C ILE A 199 36.16 15.81 -6.71
N PRO A 200 37.09 16.27 -7.55
CA PRO A 200 38.10 17.24 -7.12
C PRO A 200 37.45 18.60 -6.91
N ASP A 201 37.63 19.16 -5.71
CA ASP A 201 37.27 20.54 -5.39
C ASP A 201 38.31 21.53 -5.95
N PRO A 202 37.99 22.81 -6.24
CA PRO A 202 38.93 23.80 -6.78
C PRO A 202 40.18 24.04 -5.90
N THR A 203 40.13 23.62 -4.64
CA THR A 203 41.25 23.67 -3.69
C THR A 203 42.20 22.45 -3.81
N GLY A 204 41.90 21.49 -4.70
CA GLY A 204 42.70 20.28 -4.93
C GLY A 204 42.40 19.12 -3.97
N THR A 205 41.44 19.27 -3.07
CA THR A 205 40.98 18.22 -2.16
C THR A 205 39.93 17.33 -2.84
N MET A 206 39.99 16.02 -2.58
CA MET A 206 39.02 15.06 -3.12
C MET A 206 37.80 14.98 -2.19
N VAL A 207 36.62 15.25 -2.72
CA VAL A 207 35.35 15.19 -1.98
C VAL A 207 34.52 14.00 -2.47
N ALA A 208 33.89 13.28 -1.55
CA ALA A 208 32.98 12.19 -1.89
C ALA A 208 31.72 12.74 -2.57
N GLY A 209 31.39 12.21 -3.74
CA GLY A 209 30.20 12.55 -4.50
C GLY A 209 29.44 11.31 -4.96
N VAL A 210 28.19 11.48 -5.34
CA VAL A 210 27.36 10.42 -5.92
C VAL A 210 27.11 10.77 -7.38
N ARG A 211 27.53 9.89 -8.29
CA ARG A 211 27.22 10.01 -9.72
C ARG A 211 25.96 9.22 -10.01
N ILE A 212 24.98 9.91 -10.55
CA ILE A 212 23.72 9.34 -11.01
C ILE A 212 23.72 9.41 -12.54
N THR A 213 23.70 8.26 -13.20
CA THR A 213 23.61 8.17 -14.67
C THR A 213 22.31 7.50 -15.04
N TYR A 214 21.55 8.16 -15.92
CA TYR A 214 20.33 7.64 -16.52
C TYR A 214 20.59 7.38 -18.00
N THR A 215 20.13 6.23 -18.49
CA THR A 215 20.12 5.90 -19.92
C THR A 215 18.66 5.74 -20.30
N PHE A 216 18.24 6.48 -21.32
CA PHE A 216 16.92 6.33 -21.95
C PHE A 216 17.13 5.58 -23.27
N PRO A 217 16.19 4.70 -23.65
CA PRO A 217 16.10 4.20 -25.03
C PRO A 217 15.73 5.34 -26.00
#